data_AF-A0A9P4UKH7-F1
#
_entry.id   AF-A0A9P4UKH7-F1
#
_cell.length_a   1.000
_cell.length_b   1.000
_cell.length_c   1.000
_cell.angle_alpha   90.00
_cell.angle_beta   90.00
_cell.angle_gamma   90.00
#
_symmetry.space_group_name_H-M   'P 1'
#
loop_
_entity.id
_entity.type
_entity.pdbx_description
1 polymer ?
#
loop_
_entity_poly.entity_id
_entity_poly.type
_entity_poly.pdbx_seq_one_letter_code
_entity_poly.pdbx_strand_id
1 'polypeptide(L)'
;MSRTTGQAEQEATELPSAASSRLPWYLQPSLHPQAQTTARQQPLPALPINPPTILTPLMNHLSVDLGMDDMSLIDLRTLDPPPALGSNLIMLLSTARSEKHLHTSADRLCRHLRSVYHLSPFADGLLGRNELKLKLRRRAKRSRLLSAVGAKSTGEGEIDDGIRTGWVCVNVGRVEGGELPEEVRKVQRREGFVGFGGQGEEGCGIVVQMLTADKRGEMDLEKLWLGILKRAGEDSKTGDSSEQKSRDGAAELEQMAGNTT
;
A
#
# COMPACT_ATOMS: atom_id res chain seq x y z
N MET A 1 -48.12 -59.59 -33.10
CA MET A 1 -48.35 -58.78 -34.31
C MET A 1 -48.00 -57.34 -33.94
N SER A 2 -46.72 -56.97 -33.96
CA SER A 2 -46.00 -56.31 -35.07
C SER A 2 -46.23 -54.80 -35.17
N ARG A 3 -45.24 -54.01 -34.71
CA ARG A 3 -44.54 -52.87 -35.37
C ARG A 3 -44.07 -51.81 -34.34
N THR A 4 -42.75 -51.65 -34.07
CA THR A 4 -41.73 -50.75 -34.70
C THR A 4 -42.10 -49.26 -34.51
N THR A 5 -41.29 -48.34 -33.96
CA THR A 5 -39.95 -47.86 -34.39
C THR A 5 -39.45 -46.78 -33.39
N GLY A 6 -38.13 -46.60 -33.23
CA GLY A 6 -37.55 -45.33 -32.75
C GLY A 6 -36.17 -45.43 -32.09
N GLN A 7 -35.11 -45.48 -32.90
CA GLN A 7 -33.70 -45.32 -32.46
C GLN A 7 -33.35 -43.83 -32.27
N ALA A 8 -32.52 -43.52 -31.26
CA ALA A 8 -31.62 -42.37 -31.26
C ALA A 8 -30.54 -42.54 -30.18
N GLU A 9 -29.29 -42.81 -30.58
CA GLU A 9 -28.10 -42.16 -30.00
C GLU A 9 -26.90 -42.51 -30.87
N GLN A 10 -26.42 -41.51 -31.63
CA GLN A 10 -25.15 -41.54 -32.33
C GLN A 10 -24.22 -40.53 -31.66
N GLU A 11 -23.14 -41.10 -31.15
CA GLU A 11 -21.89 -40.49 -30.70
C GLU A 11 -21.24 -39.70 -31.86
N ALA A 12 -20.87 -38.44 -31.62
CA ALA A 12 -20.19 -37.60 -32.60
C ALA A 12 -18.89 -37.04 -32.02
N THR A 13 -17.80 -37.59 -32.53
CA THR A 13 -16.40 -37.24 -32.35
C THR A 13 -16.06 -35.84 -32.89
N GLU A 14 -15.16 -35.15 -32.18
CA GLU A 14 -14.57 -33.84 -32.50
C GLU A 14 -13.78 -33.79 -33.82
N LEU A 15 -14.00 -32.74 -34.63
CA LEU A 15 -13.04 -32.17 -35.59
C LEU A 15 -13.31 -30.67 -35.79
N PRO A 16 -12.39 -29.74 -35.43
CA PRO A 16 -12.46 -28.36 -35.91
C PRO A 16 -11.26 -28.05 -36.82
N SER A 17 -11.45 -28.00 -38.15
CA SER A 17 -10.42 -27.41 -39.03
C SER A 17 -10.91 -26.93 -40.42
N ALA A 18 -12.11 -27.30 -40.87
CA ALA A 18 -12.57 -26.92 -42.23
C ALA A 18 -13.54 -25.72 -42.29
N ALA A 19 -14.10 -25.27 -41.16
CA ALA A 19 -15.16 -24.25 -41.16
C ALA A 19 -14.63 -22.80 -41.15
N SER A 20 -13.41 -22.57 -40.67
CA SER A 20 -12.81 -21.23 -40.51
C SER A 20 -12.36 -20.59 -41.83
N SER A 21 -12.17 -21.35 -42.91
CA SER A 21 -11.75 -20.84 -44.22
C SER A 21 -12.90 -20.31 -45.09
N ARG A 22 -14.16 -20.63 -44.75
CA ARG A 22 -15.36 -20.19 -45.49
C ARG A 22 -15.96 -18.89 -44.97
N LEU A 23 -15.57 -18.46 -43.78
CA LEU A 23 -16.03 -17.20 -43.20
C LEU A 23 -15.19 -16.05 -43.77
N PRO A 24 -15.84 -14.99 -44.30
CA PRO A 24 -15.15 -13.75 -44.65
C PRO A 24 -14.31 -13.25 -43.47
N TRP A 25 -13.13 -12.67 -43.75
CA TRP A 25 -12.14 -12.28 -42.73
C TRP A 25 -12.69 -11.46 -41.55
N TYR A 26 -13.75 -10.68 -41.77
CA TYR A 26 -14.40 -9.84 -40.75
C TYR A 26 -15.39 -10.59 -39.85
N LEU A 27 -15.81 -11.81 -40.23
CA LEU A 27 -16.68 -12.71 -39.46
C LEU A 27 -15.93 -13.91 -38.89
N GLN A 28 -14.64 -14.03 -39.20
CA GLN A 28 -13.79 -14.99 -38.51
C GLN A 28 -13.76 -14.57 -37.04
N PRO A 29 -14.07 -15.47 -36.09
CA PRO A 29 -13.81 -15.24 -34.68
C PRO A 29 -12.32 -14.98 -34.61
N SER A 30 -11.96 -13.72 -34.43
CA SER A 30 -10.58 -13.33 -34.49
C SER A 30 -9.88 -14.08 -33.36
N LEU A 31 -9.04 -15.06 -33.71
CA LEU A 31 -7.94 -15.54 -32.88
C LEU A 31 -6.88 -14.43 -32.75
N HIS A 32 -7.30 -13.16 -32.70
CA HIS A 32 -6.55 -12.18 -31.95
C HIS A 32 -6.43 -12.82 -30.57
N PRO A 33 -5.23 -13.24 -30.12
CA PRO A 33 -5.08 -13.54 -28.71
C PRO A 33 -5.62 -12.28 -28.06
N GLN A 34 -6.74 -12.38 -27.33
CA GLN A 34 -7.43 -11.20 -26.81
C GLN A 34 -6.33 -10.31 -26.29
N ALA A 35 -6.08 -9.21 -27.01
CA ALA A 35 -4.95 -8.36 -26.69
C ALA A 35 -5.21 -8.05 -25.23
N GLN A 36 -4.30 -8.50 -24.37
CA GLN A 36 -4.40 -8.44 -22.91
C GLN A 36 -4.36 -6.97 -22.51
N THR A 37 -5.42 -6.27 -22.89
CA THR A 37 -5.68 -4.84 -22.78
C THR A 37 -6.44 -4.56 -21.49
N THR A 38 -6.78 -5.62 -20.74
CA THR A 38 -6.61 -5.57 -19.30
C THR A 38 -5.10 -5.49 -19.05
N ALA A 39 -4.56 -4.27 -18.95
CA ALA A 39 -3.30 -4.05 -18.24
C ALA A 39 -3.33 -4.97 -17.02
N ARG A 40 -2.43 -5.97 -16.95
CA ARG A 40 -2.41 -7.06 -15.95
C ARG A 40 -3.05 -6.59 -14.66
N GLN A 41 -4.31 -6.98 -14.40
CA GLN A 41 -4.96 -6.64 -13.15
C GLN A 41 -4.13 -7.31 -12.06
N GLN A 42 -3.29 -6.50 -11.40
CA GLN A 42 -2.42 -7.01 -10.36
C GLN A 42 -3.33 -7.45 -9.21
N PRO A 43 -3.07 -8.62 -8.61
CA PRO A 43 -3.86 -9.08 -7.49
C PRO A 43 -3.78 -8.03 -6.37
N LEU A 44 -4.93 -7.61 -5.84
CA LEU A 44 -5.00 -6.76 -4.67
C LEU A 44 -4.36 -7.52 -3.48
N PRO A 45 -3.56 -6.85 -2.64
CA PRO A 45 -2.97 -7.50 -1.48
C PRO A 45 -4.06 -7.96 -0.51
N ALA A 46 -3.77 -9.05 0.22
CA ALA A 46 -4.68 -9.59 1.21
C ALA A 46 -4.91 -8.57 2.34
N LEU A 47 -6.16 -8.48 2.80
CA LEU A 47 -6.52 -7.58 3.88
C LEU A 47 -6.01 -8.11 5.23
N PRO A 48 -5.53 -7.23 6.13
CA PRO A 48 -5.12 -7.63 7.46
C PRO A 48 -6.33 -7.99 8.33
N ILE A 49 -6.07 -8.61 9.49
CA ILE A 49 -7.11 -8.95 10.47
C ILE A 49 -7.75 -7.65 10.97
N ASN A 50 -9.08 -7.56 10.92
CA ASN A 50 -9.86 -6.34 11.19
C ASN A 50 -9.37 -5.13 10.39
N PRO A 51 -9.66 -5.04 9.09
CA PRO A 51 -9.35 -3.86 8.30
C PRO A 51 -10.29 -2.70 8.65
N PRO A 52 -9.84 -1.44 8.54
CA PRO A 52 -10.75 -0.29 8.60
C PRO A 52 -11.68 -0.31 7.38
N THR A 53 -12.93 0.15 7.56
CA THR A 53 -14.00 0.03 6.54
C THR A 53 -13.65 0.73 5.23
N ILE A 54 -12.88 1.82 5.29
CA ILE A 54 -12.42 2.58 4.13
C ILE A 54 -11.32 1.85 3.32
N LEU A 55 -10.64 0.86 3.89
CA LEU A 55 -9.42 0.29 3.30
C LEU A 55 -9.70 -0.38 1.95
N THR A 56 -10.71 -1.25 1.90
CA THR A 56 -11.10 -1.96 0.69
C THR A 56 -11.52 -1.03 -0.45
N PRO A 57 -12.46 -0.08 -0.26
CA PRO A 57 -12.83 0.85 -1.33
C PRO A 57 -11.66 1.75 -1.74
N LEU A 58 -10.78 2.13 -0.80
CA LEU A 58 -9.59 2.93 -1.10
C LEU A 58 -8.58 2.19 -1.97
N MET A 59 -8.32 0.90 -1.69
CA MET A 59 -7.44 0.07 -2.52
C MET A 59 -8.01 -0.13 -3.93
N ASN A 60 -9.32 -0.34 -4.05
CA ASN A 60 -9.99 -0.43 -5.34
C ASN A 60 -9.88 0.89 -6.13
N HIS A 61 -10.09 2.03 -5.49
CA HIS A 61 -9.94 3.34 -6.12
C HIS A 61 -8.48 3.61 -6.56
N LEU A 62 -7.48 3.20 -5.76
CA LEU A 62 -6.07 3.29 -6.15
C LEU A 62 -5.74 2.47 -7.40
N SER A 63 -6.26 1.24 -7.48
CA SER A 63 -5.98 0.34 -8.59
C SER A 63 -6.75 0.70 -9.85
N VAL A 64 -8.08 0.84 -9.74
CA VAL A 64 -8.98 0.96 -10.88
C VAL A 64 -9.05 2.41 -11.38
N ASP A 65 -9.30 3.37 -10.49
CA ASP A 65 -9.55 4.76 -10.88
C ASP A 65 -8.25 5.55 -11.08
N LEU A 66 -7.26 5.30 -10.22
CA LEU A 66 -5.96 5.97 -10.27
C LEU A 66 -4.92 5.20 -11.10
N GLY A 67 -5.17 3.93 -11.42
CA GLY A 67 -4.30 3.13 -12.27
C GLY A 67 -2.91 2.90 -11.66
N MET A 68 -2.84 2.78 -10.32
CA MET A 68 -1.61 2.48 -9.61
C MET A 68 -1.34 0.98 -9.63
N ASP A 69 -0.09 0.64 -9.89
CA ASP A 69 0.37 -0.75 -10.04
C ASP A 69 1.11 -1.21 -8.78
N ASP A 70 1.28 -2.53 -8.63
CA ASP A 70 2.12 -3.15 -7.59
C ASP A 70 1.82 -2.62 -6.18
N MET A 71 0.65 -2.97 -5.63
CA MET A 71 0.24 -2.52 -4.30
C MET A 71 0.71 -3.48 -3.22
N SER A 72 1.34 -2.94 -2.18
CA SER A 72 1.80 -3.67 -1.01
C SER A 72 1.21 -3.07 0.25
N LEU A 73 0.68 -3.92 1.12
CA LEU A 73 0.07 -3.52 2.38
C LEU A 73 0.98 -3.97 3.52
N ILE A 74 1.40 -3.00 4.33
CA ILE A 74 2.20 -3.23 5.52
C ILE A 74 1.38 -2.83 6.74
N ASP A 75 1.13 -3.81 7.60
CA ASP A 75 0.47 -3.63 8.88
C ASP A 75 1.52 -3.26 9.94
N LEU A 76 1.46 -2.03 10.44
CA LEU A 76 2.38 -1.49 11.47
C LEU A 76 1.68 -1.34 12.82
N ARG A 77 0.49 -1.93 13.01
CA ARG A 77 -0.30 -1.76 14.23
C ARG A 77 0.31 -2.45 15.45
N THR A 78 1.09 -3.50 15.23
CA THR A 78 1.77 -4.27 16.29
C THR A 78 3.14 -3.73 16.65
N LEU A 79 3.58 -2.63 16.04
CA LEU A 79 4.93 -2.10 16.24
C LEU A 79 5.02 -1.30 17.55
N ASP A 80 5.94 -1.70 18.42
CA ASP A 80 6.31 -0.99 19.65
C ASP A 80 7.84 -0.76 19.64
N PRO A 81 8.36 0.48 19.69
CA PRO A 81 7.65 1.76 19.83
C PRO A 81 6.83 2.16 18.59
N PRO A 82 5.73 2.91 18.75
CA PRO A 82 4.92 3.36 17.63
C PRO A 82 5.75 4.25 16.68
N PRO A 83 5.52 4.16 15.37
CA PRO A 83 6.26 4.98 14.41
C PRO A 83 5.90 6.46 14.58
N ALA A 84 6.80 7.35 14.15
CA ALA A 84 6.58 8.82 14.23
C ALA A 84 5.35 9.32 13.45
N LEU A 85 4.77 8.47 12.59
CA LEU A 85 3.53 8.73 11.85
C LEU A 85 2.26 8.49 12.68
N GLY A 86 2.37 7.88 13.87
CA GLY A 86 1.27 7.61 14.80
C GLY A 86 1.16 6.13 15.19
N SER A 87 0.44 5.87 16.27
CA SER A 87 0.07 4.50 16.68
C SER A 87 -1.05 3.93 15.79
N ASN A 88 -1.16 2.60 15.75
CA ASN A 88 -2.20 1.89 14.99
C ASN A 88 -2.25 2.25 13.49
N LEU A 89 -1.11 2.14 12.80
CA LEU A 89 -0.91 2.59 11.42
C LEU A 89 -0.96 1.42 10.42
N ILE A 90 -1.64 1.63 9.30
CA ILE A 90 -1.52 0.80 8.08
C ILE A 90 -0.87 1.63 6.99
N MET A 91 0.18 1.07 6.38
CA MET A 91 0.91 1.69 5.30
C MET A 91 0.62 0.95 3.99
N LEU A 92 0.18 1.69 2.99
CA LEU A 92 0.01 1.19 1.63
C LEU A 92 1.15 1.73 0.76
N LEU A 93 1.82 0.87 0.02
CA LEU A 93 2.78 1.26 -1.00
C LEU A 93 2.19 0.94 -2.37
N SER A 94 2.43 1.84 -3.32
CA SER A 94 1.92 1.70 -4.69
C SER A 94 2.89 2.33 -5.68
N THR A 95 2.98 1.74 -6.88
CA THR A 95 3.85 2.19 -7.96
C THR A 95 3.08 3.01 -8.99
N ALA A 96 3.60 4.18 -9.34
CA ALA A 96 3.13 5.01 -10.44
C ALA A 96 3.98 4.79 -11.70
N ARG A 97 3.32 4.87 -12.87
CA ARG A 97 3.97 4.75 -14.18
C ARG A 97 4.97 5.88 -14.52
N SER A 98 4.79 7.06 -13.94
CA SER A 98 5.65 8.23 -14.17
C SER A 98 5.44 9.28 -13.08
N GLU A 99 6.35 10.25 -12.95
CA GLU A 99 6.21 11.39 -12.04
C GLU A 99 4.94 12.21 -12.31
N LYS A 100 4.58 12.41 -13.58
CA LYS A 100 3.35 13.13 -13.96
C LYS A 100 2.11 12.35 -13.52
N HIS A 101 2.14 11.02 -13.68
CA HIS A 101 1.06 10.15 -13.21
C HIS A 101 0.95 10.22 -11.69
N LEU A 102 2.07 10.13 -10.98
CA LEU A 102 2.15 10.25 -9.53
C LEU A 102 1.48 11.54 -9.03
N HIS A 103 1.86 12.70 -9.59
CA HIS A 103 1.30 14.00 -9.16
C HIS A 103 -0.19 14.11 -9.42
N THR A 104 -0.65 13.66 -10.59
CA THR A 104 -2.06 13.72 -10.97
C THR A 104 -2.89 12.76 -10.12
N SER A 105 -2.38 11.56 -9.85
CA SER A 105 -3.08 10.54 -9.09
C SER A 105 -3.15 10.89 -7.60
N ALA A 106 -2.09 11.44 -7.01
CA ALA A 106 -2.10 11.90 -5.62
C ALA A 106 -3.07 13.08 -5.40
N ASP A 107 -3.11 14.04 -6.32
CA ASP A 107 -4.06 15.17 -6.28
C ASP A 107 -5.51 14.69 -6.44
N ARG A 108 -5.76 13.71 -7.33
CA ARG A 108 -7.08 13.06 -7.46
C ARG A 108 -7.49 12.31 -6.20
N LEU A 109 -6.57 11.54 -5.59
CA LEU A 109 -6.82 10.84 -4.33
C LEU A 109 -7.21 11.81 -3.22
N CYS A 110 -6.45 12.90 -3.05
CA CYS A 110 -6.75 13.91 -2.04
C CYS A 110 -8.13 14.54 -2.24
N ARG A 111 -8.54 14.80 -3.49
CA ARG A 111 -9.89 15.31 -3.79
C ARG A 111 -10.96 14.27 -3.47
N HIS A 112 -10.76 13.02 -3.86
CA HIS A 112 -11.70 11.93 -3.59
C HIS A 112 -11.94 11.73 -2.09
N LEU A 113 -10.86 11.70 -1.29
CA LEU A 113 -10.94 11.58 0.16
C LEU A 113 -11.70 12.74 0.82
N ARG A 114 -11.51 13.97 0.34
CA ARG A 114 -12.26 15.15 0.81
C ARG A 114 -13.73 15.13 0.41
N SER A 115 -14.05 14.63 -0.79
CA SER A 115 -15.43 14.65 -1.29
C SER A 115 -16.27 13.50 -0.77
N VAL A 116 -15.71 12.30 -0.66
CA VAL A 116 -16.45 11.07 -0.31
C VAL A 116 -16.46 10.82 1.18
N TYR A 117 -15.32 10.99 1.85
CA TYR A 117 -15.15 10.66 3.26
C TYR A 117 -15.03 11.88 4.17
N HIS A 118 -15.07 13.09 3.59
CA HIS A 118 -14.91 14.36 4.31
C HIS A 118 -13.63 14.44 5.16
N LEU A 119 -12.60 13.68 4.78
CA LEU A 119 -11.31 13.67 5.44
C LEU A 119 -10.43 14.82 4.93
N SER A 120 -9.46 15.22 5.74
CA SER A 120 -8.45 16.22 5.40
C SER A 120 -7.09 15.55 5.15
N PRO A 121 -6.87 14.88 4.00
CA PRO A 121 -5.61 14.24 3.72
C PRO A 121 -4.51 15.27 3.49
N PHE A 122 -3.32 14.94 3.98
CA PHE A 122 -2.09 15.71 3.79
C PHE A 122 -1.16 14.97 2.84
N ALA A 123 -0.82 15.58 1.71
CA ALA A 123 0.07 15.00 0.71
C ALA A 123 1.42 15.70 0.73
N ASP A 124 2.42 15.03 1.28
CA ASP A 124 3.81 15.47 1.21
C ASP A 124 4.42 15.10 -0.15
N GLY A 125 5.20 15.99 -0.74
CA GLY A 125 5.71 15.88 -2.11
C GLY A 125 4.74 16.33 -3.20
N LEU A 126 3.50 16.68 -2.87
CA LEU A 126 2.54 17.27 -3.82
C LEU A 126 2.71 18.79 -3.89
N LEU A 127 3.43 19.25 -4.91
CA LEU A 127 3.60 20.68 -5.19
C LEU A 127 2.28 21.36 -5.63
N GLY A 128 1.89 22.41 -4.92
CA GLY A 128 0.69 23.20 -5.23
C GLY A 128 0.82 24.04 -6.50
N ARG A 129 -0.31 24.49 -7.08
CA ARG A 129 -0.32 25.33 -8.30
C ARG A 129 0.49 26.62 -8.16
N ASN A 130 0.33 27.30 -7.02
CA ASN A 130 1.02 28.56 -6.75
C ASN A 130 2.53 28.35 -6.54
N GLU A 131 2.88 27.26 -5.88
CA GLU A 131 4.27 26.86 -5.62
C GLU A 131 4.96 26.47 -6.92
N LEU A 132 4.30 25.68 -7.77
CA LEU A 132 4.79 25.32 -9.11
C LEU A 132 5.01 26.57 -9.97
N LYS A 133 4.03 27.49 -10.01
CA LYS A 133 4.16 28.76 -10.75
C LYS A 133 5.34 29.58 -10.24
N LEU A 134 5.53 29.65 -8.92
CA LEU A 134 6.63 30.37 -8.31
C LEU A 134 8.00 29.73 -8.62
N LYS A 135 8.10 28.40 -8.51
CA LYS A 135 9.33 27.65 -8.84
C LYS A 135 9.69 27.81 -10.33
N LEU A 136 8.73 27.66 -11.24
CA LEU A 136 8.94 27.87 -12.68
C LEU A 136 9.37 29.31 -12.99
N ARG A 137 8.75 30.31 -12.35
CA ARG A 137 9.14 31.71 -12.52
C ARG A 137 10.58 31.96 -12.03
N ARG A 138 10.97 31.37 -10.90
CA ARG A 138 12.34 31.47 -10.36
C ARG A 138 13.34 30.78 -11.28
N ARG A 139 13.02 29.60 -11.81
CA ARG A 139 13.85 28.89 -12.80
C ARG A 139 14.05 29.70 -14.07
N ALA A 140 12.99 30.24 -14.66
CA ALA A 140 13.07 31.07 -15.87
C ALA A 140 13.87 32.37 -15.65
N LYS A 141 13.77 32.99 -14.46
CA LYS A 141 14.60 34.14 -14.10
C LYS A 141 16.07 33.76 -14.00
N ARG A 142 16.38 32.64 -13.32
CA ARG A 142 17.76 32.14 -13.19
C ARG A 142 18.36 31.80 -14.55
N SER A 143 17.62 31.08 -15.41
CA SER A 143 18.10 30.75 -16.75
C SER A 143 18.37 32.00 -17.58
N ARG A 144 17.46 32.99 -17.58
CA ARG A 144 17.66 34.26 -18.30
C ARG A 144 18.92 35.01 -17.86
N LEU A 145 19.21 35.03 -16.56
CA LEU A 145 20.43 35.66 -16.03
C LEU A 145 21.69 34.89 -16.45
N LEU A 146 21.68 33.56 -16.33
CA LEU A 146 22.81 32.72 -16.73
C LEU A 146 23.09 32.81 -18.23
N SER A 147 22.05 32.85 -19.07
CA SER A 147 22.18 33.06 -20.52
C SER A 147 22.76 34.43 -20.87
N ALA A 148 22.47 35.48 -20.08
CA ALA A 148 23.00 36.82 -20.31
C ALA A 148 24.50 36.96 -19.96
N VAL A 149 25.03 36.11 -19.08
CA VAL A 149 26.44 36.12 -18.64
C VAL A 149 27.34 35.25 -19.55
N GLY A 150 26.79 34.65 -20.61
CA GLY A 150 27.56 33.81 -21.54
C GLY A 150 28.03 32.48 -20.94
N ALA A 151 27.60 32.15 -19.72
CA ALA A 151 27.79 30.84 -19.13
C ALA A 151 26.94 29.85 -19.93
N LYS A 152 27.57 29.08 -20.83
CA LYS A 152 26.97 27.84 -21.34
C LYS A 152 26.60 27.03 -20.11
N SER A 153 25.35 26.61 -20.02
CA SER A 153 24.85 25.76 -18.94
C SER A 153 25.60 24.42 -18.95
N THR A 154 26.80 24.39 -18.40
CA THR A 154 27.49 23.17 -18.00
C THR A 154 26.73 22.65 -16.80
N GLY A 155 25.75 21.80 -17.07
CA GLY A 155 24.88 21.22 -16.05
C GLY A 155 23.44 21.06 -16.53
N GLU A 156 23.23 20.41 -17.68
CA GLU A 156 21.93 19.79 -17.97
C GLU A 156 21.61 18.64 -16.98
N GLY A 157 22.59 18.22 -16.18
CA GLY A 157 22.39 17.42 -14.99
C GLY A 157 22.25 18.29 -13.73
N GLU A 158 21.21 18.00 -12.96
CA GLU A 158 21.40 17.81 -11.50
C GLU A 158 21.39 19.06 -10.58
N ILE A 159 20.66 20.12 -10.94
CA ILE A 159 20.08 20.96 -9.88
C ILE A 159 18.65 20.49 -9.70
N ASP A 160 18.42 19.67 -8.67
CA ASP A 160 17.08 19.26 -8.26
C ASP A 160 16.29 20.50 -7.84
N ASP A 161 15.51 21.04 -8.79
CA ASP A 161 14.61 22.18 -8.57
C ASP A 161 13.45 21.82 -7.60
N GLY A 162 13.35 20.54 -7.19
CA GLY A 162 12.26 20.00 -6.38
C GLY A 162 10.89 20.16 -7.07
N ILE A 163 10.89 20.22 -8.40
CA ILE A 163 9.67 20.28 -9.23
C ILE A 163 9.26 18.86 -9.64
N ARG A 164 10.24 17.98 -9.85
CA ARG A 164 10.06 16.57 -10.18
C ARG A 164 10.23 15.78 -8.90
N THR A 165 9.13 15.26 -8.36
CA THR A 165 9.15 14.37 -7.20
C THR A 165 8.79 12.97 -7.68
N GLY A 166 9.61 11.98 -7.36
CA GLY A 166 9.33 10.57 -7.62
C GLY A 166 8.65 9.85 -6.46
N TRP A 167 8.32 10.60 -5.40
CA TRP A 167 7.66 10.10 -4.20
C TRP A 167 6.66 11.13 -3.68
N VAL A 168 5.45 10.66 -3.37
CA VAL A 168 4.40 11.43 -2.70
C VAL A 168 3.84 10.58 -1.57
N CYS A 169 3.78 11.14 -0.36
CA CYS A 169 3.22 10.50 0.81
C CYS A 169 1.89 11.15 1.16
N VAL A 170 0.79 10.41 1.04
CA VAL A 170 -0.56 10.89 1.39
C VAL A 170 -0.95 10.30 2.73
N ASN A 171 -0.92 11.12 3.77
CA ASN A 171 -1.51 10.80 5.05
C ASN A 171 -3.03 11.02 4.98
N VAL A 172 -3.81 9.94 5.06
CA VAL A 172 -5.27 9.96 5.01
C VAL A 172 -5.85 10.48 6.33
N GLY A 173 -5.10 10.35 7.43
CA GLY A 173 -5.53 10.64 8.78
C GLY A 173 -6.03 9.39 9.51
N ARG A 174 -6.65 9.61 10.67
CA ARG A 174 -7.33 8.54 11.42
C ARG A 174 -8.68 8.25 10.80
N VAL A 175 -8.98 6.98 10.66
CA VAL A 175 -10.24 6.48 10.10
C VAL A 175 -10.85 5.44 11.03
N GLU A 176 -12.17 5.44 11.08
CA GLU A 176 -12.94 4.56 11.94
C GLU A 176 -12.73 3.08 11.58
N GLY A 177 -12.64 2.24 12.62
CA GLY A 177 -12.34 0.82 12.48
C GLY A 177 -10.84 0.52 12.41
N GLY A 178 -10.51 -0.73 12.08
CA GLY A 178 -9.10 -1.16 12.03
C GLY A 178 -8.48 -1.46 13.41
N GLU A 179 -9.33 -1.57 14.43
CA GLU A 179 -8.93 -1.76 15.82
C GLU A 179 -8.39 -3.18 16.05
N LEU A 180 -7.21 -3.26 16.66
CA LEU A 180 -6.70 -4.54 17.17
C LEU A 180 -7.61 -5.04 18.29
N PRO A 181 -7.83 -6.37 18.41
CA PRO A 181 -8.58 -6.94 19.51
C PRO A 181 -8.11 -6.42 20.87
N GLU A 182 -9.04 -6.17 21.78
CA GLU A 182 -8.81 -5.62 23.12
C GLU A 182 -7.72 -6.35 23.92
N GLU A 183 -7.51 -7.64 23.65
CA GLU A 183 -6.46 -8.45 24.27
C GLU A 183 -5.06 -7.96 23.91
N VAL A 184 -4.80 -7.69 22.63
CA VAL A 184 -3.51 -7.19 22.14
C VAL A 184 -3.26 -5.76 22.62
N ARG A 185 -4.31 -4.93 22.64
CA ARG A 185 -4.27 -3.56 23.19
C ARG A 185 -3.94 -3.53 24.69
N LYS A 186 -4.45 -4.49 25.46
CA LYS A 186 -4.21 -4.59 26.90
C LYS A 186 -2.78 -5.03 27.21
N VAL A 187 -2.18 -5.91 26.41
CA VAL A 187 -0.77 -6.30 26.55
C VAL A 187 0.13 -5.08 26.32
N GLN A 188 -0.06 -4.35 25.22
CA GLN A 188 0.68 -3.12 24.92
C GLN A 188 0.53 -2.04 26.02
N ARG A 189 -0.66 -1.90 26.61
CA ARG A 189 -0.89 -0.93 27.70
C ARG A 189 -0.19 -1.32 29.00
N ARG A 190 -0.02 -2.62 29.26
CA ARG A 190 0.59 -3.13 30.50
C ARG A 190 2.09 -2.90 30.59
N GLU A 191 2.79 -2.74 29.46
CA GLU A 191 4.25 -2.65 29.43
C GLU A 191 4.86 -1.24 29.59
N GLY A 192 4.08 -0.17 29.81
CA GLY A 192 4.74 1.11 30.12
C GLY A 192 3.95 2.42 30.11
N PHE A 193 2.62 2.44 30.01
CA PHE A 193 1.89 3.71 29.94
C PHE A 193 1.26 4.12 31.28
N VAL A 194 1.92 5.05 31.99
CA VAL A 194 1.34 5.79 33.12
C VAL A 194 1.17 7.27 32.70
N GLY A 195 0.01 7.61 32.13
CA GLY A 195 -0.31 8.97 31.71
C GLY A 195 -1.82 9.23 31.67
N PHE A 196 -2.24 10.43 32.09
CA PHE A 196 -3.64 10.87 32.07
C PHE A 196 -4.06 11.23 30.64
N GLY A 197 -4.40 10.21 29.86
CA GLY A 197 -4.88 10.32 28.49
C GLY A 197 -5.37 8.96 27.99
N GLY A 198 -6.14 8.26 28.83
CA GLY A 198 -6.57 6.88 28.63
C GLY A 198 -7.76 6.69 27.69
N GLN A 199 -7.94 7.54 26.68
CA GLN A 199 -8.75 7.19 25.53
C GLN A 199 -7.78 6.91 24.40
N GLY A 200 -7.51 5.62 24.16
CA GLY A 200 -6.90 5.20 22.92
C GLY A 200 -7.78 5.75 21.81
N GLU A 201 -7.29 6.76 21.10
CA GLU A 201 -8.02 7.44 20.04
C GLU A 201 -8.53 6.38 19.07
N GLU A 202 -9.84 6.18 19.08
CA GLU A 202 -10.50 5.13 18.31
C GLU A 202 -10.14 5.29 16.83
N GLY A 203 -9.82 4.16 16.19
CA GLY A 203 -9.51 4.11 14.78
C GLY A 203 -8.05 3.87 14.41
N CYS A 204 -7.84 3.74 13.11
CA CYS A 204 -6.59 3.34 12.47
C CYS A 204 -6.06 4.48 11.60
N GLY A 205 -4.76 4.78 11.71
CA GLY A 205 -4.11 5.69 10.78
C GLY A 205 -3.86 4.99 9.45
N ILE A 206 -4.16 5.64 8.32
CA ILE A 206 -3.81 5.11 6.99
C ILE A 206 -2.87 6.08 6.29
N VAL A 207 -1.73 5.56 5.82
CA VAL A 207 -0.78 6.31 5.00
C VAL A 207 -0.62 5.61 3.67
N VAL A 208 -0.78 6.34 2.59
CA VAL A 208 -0.59 5.86 1.22
C VAL A 208 0.69 6.48 0.66
N GLN A 209 1.68 5.63 0.43
CA GLN A 209 2.92 5.99 -0.22
C GLN A 209 2.85 5.64 -1.70
N MET A 210 3.00 6.66 -2.53
CA MET A 210 2.96 6.54 -3.98
C MET A 210 4.37 6.86 -4.50
N LEU A 211 4.99 5.91 -5.19
CA LEU A 211 6.38 6.04 -5.67
C LEU A 211 6.46 5.73 -7.17
N THR A 212 7.43 6.32 -7.87
CA THR A 212 7.84 5.79 -9.17
C THR A 212 8.66 4.52 -8.99
N ALA A 213 8.70 3.66 -10.01
CA ALA A 213 9.46 2.40 -9.94
C ALA A 213 10.93 2.64 -9.56
N ASP A 214 11.55 3.68 -10.11
CA ASP A 214 12.94 4.05 -9.81
C ASP A 214 13.13 4.42 -8.33
N LYS A 215 12.25 5.26 -7.78
CA LYS A 215 12.32 5.68 -6.37
C LYS A 215 11.94 4.57 -5.40
N ARG A 216 11.06 3.64 -5.80
CA ARG A 216 10.73 2.46 -4.99
C ARG A 216 11.94 1.54 -4.84
N GLY A 217 12.72 1.33 -5.91
CA GLY A 217 13.96 0.55 -5.85
C GLY A 217 15.07 1.21 -5.04
N GLU A 218 15.16 2.55 -5.08
CA GLU A 218 16.16 3.31 -4.32
C GLU A 218 15.87 3.33 -2.80
N MET A 219 14.62 3.56 -2.41
CA MET A 219 14.24 3.70 -1.00
C MET A 219 13.95 2.37 -0.31
N ASP A 220 13.43 1.38 -1.05
CA ASP A 220 13.15 0.02 -0.60
C ASP A 220 12.44 -0.06 0.77
N LEU A 221 11.40 0.77 0.91
CA LEU A 221 10.66 0.93 2.17
C LEU A 221 9.99 -0.36 2.63
N GLU A 222 9.68 -1.25 1.71
CA GLU A 222 9.11 -2.56 2.03
C GLU A 222 10.08 -3.37 2.87
N LYS A 223 11.33 -3.50 2.45
CA LYS A 223 12.34 -4.24 3.22
C LYS A 223 12.65 -3.55 4.54
N LEU A 224 12.67 -2.21 4.57
CA LEU A 224 12.91 -1.45 5.80
C LEU A 224 11.83 -1.74 6.84
N TRP A 225 10.56 -1.56 6.49
CA TRP A 225 9.46 -1.72 7.43
C TRP A 225 9.20 -3.19 7.78
N LEU A 226 9.33 -4.11 6.83
CA LEU A 226 9.27 -5.55 7.13
C LEU A 226 10.43 -6.00 8.04
N GLY A 227 11.62 -5.42 7.86
CA GLY A 227 12.77 -5.69 8.72
C GLY A 227 12.56 -5.18 10.15
N ILE A 228 11.99 -3.98 10.31
CA ILE A 228 11.61 -3.44 11.61
C ILE A 228 10.52 -4.31 12.27
N LEU A 229 9.50 -4.72 11.51
CA LEU A 229 8.42 -5.57 12.01
C LEU A 229 8.94 -6.94 12.47
N LYS A 230 9.88 -7.53 11.73
CA LYS A 230 10.53 -8.79 12.12
C LYS A 230 11.30 -8.63 13.43
N ARG A 231 12.06 -7.54 13.59
CA ARG A 231 12.84 -7.28 14.80
C ARG A 231 11.94 -7.07 16.02
N ALA A 232 10.88 -6.26 15.87
CA ALA A 232 9.91 -6.06 16.93
C ALA A 232 9.26 -7.39 17.37
N GLY A 233 8.94 -8.28 16.41
CA GLY A 233 8.43 -9.60 16.73
C GLY A 233 9.45 -10.55 17.40
N GLU A 234 10.75 -10.37 17.16
CA GLU A 234 11.82 -11.12 17.84
C GLU A 234 12.07 -10.60 19.26
N ASP A 235 12.03 -9.28 19.44
CA ASP A 235 12.19 -8.63 20.75
C ASP A 235 11.04 -9.00 21.70
N SER A 236 9.79 -9.01 21.22
CA SER A 236 8.65 -9.49 22.02
C SER A 236 8.77 -10.96 22.43
N LYS A 237 9.27 -11.83 21.55
CA LYS A 237 9.47 -13.26 21.87
C LYS A 237 10.60 -13.49 22.87
N THR A 238 11.66 -12.69 22.78
CA THR A 238 12.82 -12.78 23.65
C THR A 238 12.50 -12.23 25.05
N GLY A 239 11.74 -11.13 25.12
CA GLY A 239 11.22 -10.57 26.37
C GLY A 239 10.36 -11.57 27.15
N ASP A 240 9.36 -12.17 26.48
CA ASP A 240 8.45 -13.14 27.09
C ASP A 240 9.21 -14.40 27.59
N SER A 241 10.23 -14.85 26.85
CA SER A 241 11.09 -15.98 27.28
C SER A 241 11.95 -15.67 28.50
N SER A 242 12.35 -14.40 28.68
CA SER A 242 13.14 -13.95 29.82
C SER A 242 12.29 -13.73 31.07
N GLU A 243 11.07 -13.20 30.91
CA GLU A 243 10.10 -13.06 31.99
C GLU A 243 9.60 -14.42 32.48
N GLN A 244 9.31 -15.36 31.59
CA GLN A 244 8.89 -16.71 31.95
C GLN A 244 9.98 -17.44 32.75
N LYS A 245 11.25 -17.35 32.34
CA LYS A 245 12.39 -17.90 33.12
C LYS A 245 12.54 -17.27 34.50
N SER A 246 12.26 -15.97 34.63
CA SER A 246 12.33 -15.28 35.93
C SER A 246 11.19 -15.67 36.86
N ARG A 247 9.99 -15.92 36.31
CA ARG A 247 8.82 -16.45 37.05
C ARG A 247 9.01 -17.89 37.49
N ASP A 248 9.51 -18.73 36.59
CA ASP A 248 9.79 -20.15 36.89
C ASP A 248 10.89 -20.27 37.96
N GLY A 249 11.94 -19.45 37.88
CA GLY A 249 13.00 -19.41 38.90
C GLY A 249 12.53 -18.88 40.27
N ALA A 250 11.58 -17.94 40.30
CA ALA A 250 10.99 -17.45 41.54
C ALA A 250 10.07 -18.50 42.20
N ALA A 251 9.31 -19.25 41.40
CA ALA A 251 8.46 -20.35 41.89
C ALA A 251 9.29 -21.53 42.44
N GLU A 252 10.46 -21.80 41.86
CA GLU A 252 11.38 -22.85 42.32
C GLU A 252 12.05 -22.48 43.66
N LEU A 253 12.37 -21.20 43.87
CA LEU A 253 12.89 -20.68 45.15
C LEU A 253 11.85 -20.71 46.29
N GLU A 254 10.58 -20.43 46.00
CA GLU A 254 9.50 -20.55 47.01
C GLU A 254 9.23 -22.02 47.40
N GLN A 255 9.31 -22.96 46.44
CA GLN A 255 9.15 -24.39 46.72
C GLN A 255 10.30 -24.96 47.56
N MET A 256 11.52 -24.45 47.41
CA MET A 256 12.65 -24.84 48.26
C MET A 256 12.53 -24.30 49.70
N ALA A 257 11.95 -23.11 49.90
CA ALA A 257 11.77 -22.53 51.24
C ALA A 257 10.68 -23.25 52.06
N GLY A 258 9.66 -23.82 51.41
CA GLY A 258 8.56 -24.54 52.07
C GLY A 258 8.88 -25.93 52.61
N ASN A 259 9.99 -26.55 52.18
CA ASN A 259 10.33 -27.94 52.52
C ASN A 259 11.28 -28.09 53.72
N THR A 260 11.61 -27.01 54.43
CA THR A 260 12.59 -26.99 55.54
C THR A 260 11.96 -26.82 56.92
N THR A 261 10.70 -27.22 57.11
CA THR A 261 10.03 -27.26 58.43
C THR A 261 9.46 -28.65 58.67
#